data_AF-A0A925SV78-F1
#
_entry.id   AF-A0A925SV78-F1
#
_cell.length_a   1.000
_cell.length_b   1.000
_cell.length_c   1.000
_cell.angle_alpha   90.00
_cell.angle_beta   90.00
_cell.angle_gamma   90.00
#
_symmetry.space_group_name_H-M   'P 1'
#
loop_
_entity.id
_entity.type
_entity.pdbx_description
1 polymer ?
#
loop_
_entity_poly.entity_id
_entity_poly.type
_entity_poly.pdbx_seq_one_letter_code
_entity_poly.pdbx_strand_id
1 'polypeptide(L)'
;FFVLGVPAVNPVTWSLSYEAAFYLAVPLLALAWRGRNGVPAESGMAWLLAAAFVAIVAAAAALPGDKTIFFAYFALFIPGLWLGMMDAETRERAARRLPTWVAVGAWIAFTLCFKSGLLANTQPAYYVASAAACGLLVLKTCDGACLPGRLLSTRPALALGRISYSFFLIHFVVLHVLARALTEFPGTEHRAAFAAAVFVGGFALSVAAAWLLFQAAERFYFRR
;
A
#
# COMPACT_ATOMS: atom_id res chain seq x y z
N PHE A 1 15.03 9.29 10.02
CA PHE A 1 13.96 8.43 10.56
C PHE A 1 14.10 8.42 12.08
N PHE A 2 13.06 8.90 12.77
CA PHE A 2 12.97 9.24 14.20
C PHE A 2 13.87 10.39 14.71
N VAL A 3 13.25 11.26 15.50
CA VAL A 3 13.84 12.44 16.18
C VAL A 3 14.95 12.06 17.18
N LEU A 4 15.08 10.76 17.48
CA LEU A 4 15.99 10.22 18.50
C LEU A 4 17.37 9.78 17.98
N GLY A 5 17.66 9.95 16.69
CA GLY A 5 18.98 9.64 16.12
C GLY A 5 19.34 8.14 16.04
N VAL A 6 18.43 7.25 16.46
CA VAL A 6 18.62 5.80 16.36
C VAL A 6 18.04 5.29 15.04
N PRO A 7 18.83 4.62 14.19
CA PRO A 7 18.32 4.04 12.95
C PRO A 7 17.30 2.93 13.26
N ALA A 8 16.14 2.98 12.61
CA ALA A 8 15.14 1.94 12.76
C ALA A 8 15.67 0.62 12.18
N VAL A 9 15.66 -0.45 12.99
CA VAL A 9 16.01 -1.81 12.55
C VAL A 9 15.10 -2.28 11.42
N ASN A 10 13.83 -1.88 11.48
CA ASN A 10 12.86 -2.11 10.43
C ASN A 10 12.14 -0.79 10.12
N PRO A 11 12.42 -0.17 8.95
CA PRO A 11 11.80 1.08 8.58
C PRO A 11 10.31 0.91 8.35
N VAL A 12 9.77 -0.26 8.01
CA VAL A 12 8.33 -0.39 7.71
C VAL A 12 7.44 -0.38 8.96
N THR A 13 8.00 -0.55 10.15
CA THR A 13 7.27 -0.59 11.42
C THR A 13 6.48 0.70 11.69
N TRP A 14 6.83 1.82 11.04
CA TRP A 14 6.04 3.06 11.15
C TRP A 14 4.59 2.85 10.68
N SER A 15 4.33 1.96 9.70
CA SER A 15 2.97 1.74 9.20
C SER A 15 2.08 1.06 10.24
N LEU A 16 2.63 0.21 11.10
CA LEU A 16 1.87 -0.51 12.14
C LEU A 16 1.11 0.43 13.06
N SER A 17 1.75 1.52 13.49
CA SER A 17 1.11 2.53 14.34
C SER A 17 -0.06 3.21 13.64
N TYR A 18 0.06 3.45 12.33
CA TYR A 18 -1.03 4.02 11.53
C TYR A 18 -2.14 3.02 11.27
N GLU A 19 -1.81 1.78 10.95
CA GLU A 19 -2.78 0.71 10.77
C GLU A 19 -3.60 0.47 12.04
N ALA A 20 -2.95 0.43 13.21
CA ALA A 20 -3.64 0.36 14.50
C ALA A 20 -4.60 1.54 14.69
N ALA A 21 -4.17 2.76 14.35
CA ALA A 21 -5.04 3.93 14.39
C ALA A 21 -6.24 3.80 13.42
N PHE A 22 -6.04 3.25 12.22
CA PHE A 22 -7.12 3.00 11.26
C PHE A 22 -8.11 1.93 11.72
N TYR A 23 -7.63 0.84 12.31
CA TYR A 23 -8.49 -0.21 12.84
C TYR A 23 -9.42 0.30 13.94
N LEU A 24 -9.04 1.36 14.66
CA LEU A 24 -9.89 2.03 15.63
C LEU A 24 -10.75 3.12 14.98
N ALA A 25 -10.16 3.98 14.14
CA ALA A 25 -10.82 5.15 13.60
C ALA A 25 -11.94 4.78 12.59
N VAL A 26 -11.70 3.82 11.70
CA VAL A 26 -12.64 3.50 10.61
C VAL A 26 -13.96 2.94 11.15
N PRO A 27 -13.98 1.96 12.07
CA PRO A 27 -15.24 1.51 12.68
C PRO A 27 -15.98 2.63 13.42
N LEU A 28 -15.25 3.49 14.15
CA LEU A 28 -15.86 4.61 14.88
C LEU A 28 -16.49 5.63 13.92
N LEU A 29 -15.81 5.95 12.82
CA LEU A 29 -16.36 6.82 11.77
C LEU A 29 -17.59 6.19 11.12
N ALA A 30 -17.55 4.88 10.83
CA ALA A 30 -18.69 4.16 10.27
C ALA A 30 -19.89 4.15 11.23
N LEU A 31 -19.67 3.96 12.53
CA LEU A 31 -20.71 3.99 13.57
C LEU A 31 -21.28 5.40 13.75
N ALA A 32 -20.43 6.42 13.83
CA ALA A 32 -20.85 7.82 13.96
C ALA A 32 -21.69 8.29 12.77
N TRP A 33 -21.44 7.72 11.59
CA TRP A 33 -22.14 8.07 10.36
C TRP A 33 -23.49 7.34 10.20
N ARG A 34 -23.61 6.11 10.69
CA ARG A 34 -24.83 5.27 10.57
C ARG A 34 -26.09 5.86 11.21
N GLY A 35 -25.98 6.89 12.05
CA GLY A 35 -27.10 7.44 12.81
C GLY A 35 -27.57 8.84 12.45
N ARG A 36 -26.97 9.53 11.46
CA ARG A 36 -27.08 11.00 11.44
C ARG A 36 -27.90 11.68 10.37
N ASN A 37 -28.12 11.15 9.16
CA ASN A 37 -28.80 11.98 8.14
C ASN A 37 -29.56 11.13 7.12
N GLY A 38 -30.78 11.54 6.75
CA GLY A 38 -31.57 10.99 5.64
C GLY A 38 -30.97 11.22 4.24
N VAL A 39 -29.64 11.41 4.17
CA VAL A 39 -28.83 11.39 2.96
C VAL A 39 -28.34 9.95 2.78
N PRO A 40 -28.32 9.38 1.56
CA PRO A 40 -27.72 8.06 1.34
C PRO A 40 -26.31 8.04 1.93
N ALA A 41 -26.05 7.14 2.89
CA ALA A 41 -24.84 7.16 3.71
C ALA A 41 -23.54 7.23 2.88
N GLU A 42 -23.59 6.69 1.66
CA GLU A 42 -22.52 6.63 0.68
C GLU A 42 -22.11 8.01 0.13
N SER A 43 -23.06 8.92 -0.15
CA SER A 43 -22.74 10.20 -0.80
C SER A 43 -22.13 11.20 0.17
N GLY A 44 -22.66 11.30 1.38
CA GLY A 44 -22.12 12.21 2.39
C GLY A 44 -20.74 11.79 2.90
N MET A 45 -20.49 10.48 3.05
CA MET A 45 -19.17 10.00 3.47
C MET A 45 -18.13 10.18 2.35
N ALA A 46 -18.50 9.96 1.09
CA ALA A 46 -17.61 10.22 -0.03
C ALA A 46 -17.13 11.69 -0.04
N TRP A 47 -18.02 12.64 0.22
CA TRP A 47 -17.66 14.06 0.37
C TRP A 47 -16.75 14.33 1.56
N LEU A 48 -17.00 13.68 2.72
CA LEU A 48 -16.12 13.79 3.87
C LEU A 48 -14.71 13.27 3.55
N LEU A 49 -14.62 12.10 2.93
CA LEU A 49 -13.35 11.50 2.54
C LEU A 49 -12.62 12.35 1.50
N ALA A 50 -13.34 12.92 0.53
CA ALA A 50 -12.77 13.87 -0.44
C ALA A 50 -12.25 15.15 0.25
N ALA A 51 -13.04 15.72 1.17
CA ALA A 51 -12.63 16.90 1.94
C ALA A 51 -11.41 16.60 2.83
N ALA A 52 -11.39 15.44 3.50
CA ALA A 52 -10.24 14.98 4.28
C ALA A 52 -9.00 14.80 3.42
N PHE A 53 -9.15 14.20 2.22
CA PHE A 53 -8.05 14.05 1.27
C PHE A 53 -7.48 15.40 0.85
N VAL A 54 -8.33 16.34 0.44
CA VAL A 54 -7.92 17.69 0.07
C VAL A 54 -7.23 18.40 1.23
N ALA A 55 -7.78 18.30 2.44
CA ALA A 55 -7.20 18.92 3.63
C ALA A 55 -5.82 18.35 3.96
N ILE A 56 -5.63 17.03 3.87
CA ILE A 56 -4.33 16.38 4.10
C ILE A 56 -3.32 16.79 3.04
N VAL A 57 -3.71 16.81 1.76
CA VAL A 57 -2.81 17.22 0.68
C VAL A 57 -2.44 18.70 0.80
N ALA A 58 -3.39 19.57 1.16
CA ALA A 58 -3.14 20.99 1.38
C ALA A 58 -2.21 21.24 2.59
N ALA A 59 -2.44 20.53 3.71
CA ALA A 59 -1.56 20.59 4.87
C ALA A 59 -0.14 20.10 4.53
N ALA A 60 -0.03 19.04 3.73
CA ALA A 60 1.25 18.55 3.23
C ALA A 60 1.96 19.53 2.28
N ALA A 61 1.23 20.40 1.58
CA ALA A 61 1.81 21.47 0.78
C ALA A 61 2.27 22.67 1.61
N ALA A 62 1.65 22.91 2.77
CA ALA A 62 1.92 24.06 3.63
C ALA A 62 3.04 23.82 4.66
N LEU A 63 3.44 22.56 4.89
CA LEU A 63 4.42 22.18 5.92
C LEU A 63 5.80 21.82 5.32
N PRO A 64 6.89 21.91 6.10
CA PRO A 64 8.22 21.46 5.66
C PRO A 64 8.25 19.96 5.30
N GLY A 65 8.92 19.63 4.19
CA GLY A 65 8.86 18.31 3.55
C GLY A 65 9.33 17.12 4.40
N ASP A 66 10.18 17.36 5.40
CA ASP A 66 10.65 16.35 6.36
C ASP A 66 9.55 15.89 7.33
N LYS A 67 8.52 16.73 7.55
CA LYS A 67 7.39 16.45 8.44
C LYS A 67 6.13 15.99 7.69
N THR A 68 6.02 16.31 6.40
CA THR A 68 4.77 16.08 5.63
C THR A 68 4.59 14.65 5.17
N ILE A 69 5.69 13.91 5.00
CA ILE A 69 5.69 12.53 4.53
C ILE A 69 4.75 11.62 5.35
N PHE A 70 4.68 11.83 6.66
CA PHE A 70 3.88 11.02 7.58
C PHE A 70 2.38 11.31 7.47
N PHE A 71 1.99 12.59 7.38
CA PHE A 71 0.59 12.97 7.20
C PHE A 71 0.06 12.54 5.84
N ALA A 72 0.89 12.65 4.82
CA ALA A 72 0.45 12.45 3.47
C ALA A 72 0.42 10.96 3.07
N TYR A 73 1.07 10.06 3.83
CA TYR A 73 0.77 8.63 3.75
C TYR A 73 -0.67 8.29 4.16
N PHE A 74 -1.33 9.06 5.05
CA PHE A 74 -2.77 8.87 5.32
C PHE A 74 -3.62 9.11 4.07
N ALA A 75 -3.21 10.03 3.20
CA ALA A 75 -3.94 10.33 1.97
C ALA A 75 -4.06 9.09 1.07
N LEU A 76 -3.09 8.16 1.14
CA LEU A 76 -3.10 6.92 0.35
C LEU A 76 -4.16 5.91 0.80
N PHE A 77 -4.60 5.98 2.06
CA PHE A 77 -5.66 5.09 2.57
C PHE A 77 -7.04 5.53 2.09
N ILE A 78 -7.23 6.80 1.76
CA ILE A 78 -8.54 7.36 1.42
C ILE A 78 -9.17 6.68 0.19
N PRO A 79 -8.46 6.45 -0.94
CA PRO A 79 -9.02 5.68 -2.04
C PRO A 79 -9.46 4.28 -1.64
N GLY A 80 -8.67 3.60 -0.78
CA GLY A 80 -9.01 2.27 -0.28
C GLY A 80 -10.27 2.27 0.59
N LEU A 81 -10.38 3.23 1.52
CA LEU A 81 -11.57 3.43 2.34
C LEU A 81 -12.79 3.73 1.47
N TRP A 82 -12.65 4.64 0.51
CA TRP A 82 -13.72 5.00 -0.40
C TRP A 82 -14.22 3.79 -1.19
N LEU A 83 -13.32 2.99 -1.77
CA LEU A 83 -13.66 1.76 -2.50
C LEU A 83 -14.28 0.67 -1.60
N GLY A 84 -13.82 0.56 -0.36
CA GLY A 84 -14.36 -0.38 0.62
C GLY A 84 -15.76 0.00 1.12
N MET A 85 -16.11 1.28 1.03
CA MET A 85 -17.44 1.80 1.41
C MET A 85 -18.45 1.80 0.27
N MET A 86 -18.01 1.67 -0.99
CA MET A 86 -18.93 1.52 -2.11
C MET A 86 -19.68 0.18 -2.05
N ASP A 87 -20.97 0.22 -2.36
CA ASP A 87 -21.71 -1.00 -2.66
C ASP A 87 -21.11 -1.71 -3.90
N ALA A 88 -21.34 -3.02 -3.96
CA ALA A 88 -20.76 -3.85 -5.01
C ALA A 88 -21.24 -3.45 -6.41
N GLU A 89 -22.49 -3.03 -6.57
CA GLU A 89 -23.07 -2.69 -7.86
C GLU A 89 -22.47 -1.38 -8.41
N THR A 90 -22.37 -0.36 -7.57
CA THR A 90 -21.72 0.92 -7.93
C THR A 90 -20.26 0.72 -8.27
N ARG A 91 -19.52 -0.07 -7.48
CA ARG A 91 -18.11 -0.37 -7.75
C ARG A 91 -17.95 -1.08 -9.08
N GLU A 92 -18.75 -2.12 -9.34
CA GLU A 92 -18.68 -2.89 -10.59
C GLU A 92 -19.07 -2.02 -11.80
N ARG A 93 -20.09 -1.15 -11.65
CA ARG A 93 -20.50 -0.20 -12.69
C ARG A 93 -19.38 0.80 -13.02
N ALA A 94 -18.70 1.34 -12.01
CA ALA A 94 -17.55 2.22 -12.19
C ALA A 94 -16.37 1.50 -12.84
N ALA A 95 -16.05 0.29 -12.38
CA ALA A 95 -14.97 -0.53 -12.94
C ALA A 95 -15.21 -0.93 -14.40
N ARG A 96 -16.47 -1.16 -14.81
CA ARG A 96 -16.85 -1.42 -16.20
C ARG A 96 -16.64 -0.21 -17.11
N ARG A 97 -16.92 1.00 -16.62
CA ARG A 97 -16.73 2.25 -17.37
C ARG A 97 -15.27 2.67 -17.52
N LEU A 98 -14.41 2.23 -16.59
CA LEU A 98 -12.97 2.53 -16.62
C LEU A 98 -12.24 1.61 -17.61
N PRO A 99 -11.62 2.12 -18.69
CA PRO A 99 -10.83 1.27 -19.59
C PRO A 99 -9.60 0.70 -18.88
N THR A 100 -9.29 -0.58 -19.09
CA THR A 100 -8.16 -1.26 -18.43
C THR A 100 -6.82 -0.57 -18.70
N TRP A 101 -6.61 -0.09 -19.94
CA TRP A 101 -5.36 0.58 -20.32
C TRP A 101 -5.19 1.93 -19.62
N VAL A 102 -6.26 2.62 -19.23
CA VAL A 102 -6.19 3.87 -18.46
C VAL A 102 -5.67 3.57 -17.06
N ALA A 103 -6.26 2.58 -16.38
CA ALA A 103 -5.84 2.20 -15.03
C ALA A 103 -4.38 1.70 -14.99
N VAL A 104 -4.02 0.81 -15.92
CA VAL A 104 -2.65 0.28 -16.03
C VAL A 104 -1.68 1.37 -16.47
N GLY A 105 -2.04 2.21 -17.44
CA GLY A 105 -1.21 3.30 -17.94
C GLY A 105 -0.95 4.36 -16.87
N ALA A 106 -1.96 4.72 -16.07
CA ALA A 106 -1.79 5.63 -14.94
C ALA A 106 -0.82 5.07 -13.89
N TRP A 107 -0.94 3.78 -13.57
CA TRP A 107 -0.02 3.10 -12.64
C TRP A 107 1.41 3.01 -13.17
N ILE A 108 1.60 2.67 -14.45
CA ILE A 108 2.93 2.65 -15.08
C ILE A 108 3.53 4.06 -15.08
N ALA A 109 2.77 5.07 -15.52
CA ALA A 109 3.23 6.46 -15.59
C ALA A 109 3.64 6.98 -14.20
N PHE A 110 2.80 6.77 -13.18
CA PHE A 110 3.14 7.12 -11.80
C PHE A 110 4.42 6.42 -11.35
N THR A 111 4.54 5.11 -11.57
CA THR A 111 5.70 4.31 -11.16
C THR A 111 6.98 4.83 -11.83
N LEU A 112 6.93 5.10 -13.14
CA LEU A 112 8.08 5.64 -13.88
C LEU A 112 8.46 7.04 -13.39
N CYS A 113 7.51 7.95 -13.20
CA CYS A 113 7.77 9.29 -12.67
C CYS A 113 8.39 9.25 -11.27
N PHE A 114 7.91 8.36 -10.39
CA PHE A 114 8.49 8.19 -9.06
C PHE A 114 9.92 7.62 -9.13
N LYS A 115 10.11 6.56 -9.93
CA LYS A 115 11.42 5.89 -10.04
C LYS A 115 12.47 6.72 -10.77
N SER A 116 12.08 7.58 -11.70
CA SER A 116 12.99 8.53 -12.35
C SER A 116 13.32 9.76 -11.50
N GLY A 117 12.63 9.94 -10.37
CA GLY A 117 12.79 11.12 -9.51
C GLY A 117 12.04 12.36 -10.01
N LEU A 118 11.29 12.27 -11.11
CA LEU A 118 10.42 13.35 -11.59
C LEU A 118 9.31 13.71 -10.60
N LEU A 119 8.89 12.73 -9.78
CA LEU A 119 7.88 12.90 -8.76
C LEU A 119 8.40 12.36 -7.42
N ALA A 120 8.81 13.25 -6.52
CA ALA A 120 9.33 12.85 -5.21
C ALA A 120 8.19 12.63 -4.21
N ASN A 121 8.35 11.67 -3.30
CA ASN A 121 7.38 11.41 -2.24
C ASN A 121 7.28 12.52 -1.17
N THR A 122 8.05 13.60 -1.29
CA THR A 122 7.92 14.81 -0.49
C THR A 122 7.03 15.88 -1.15
N GLN A 123 6.66 15.68 -2.43
CA GLN A 123 5.85 16.63 -3.19
C GLN A 123 4.36 16.33 -3.03
N PRO A 124 3.48 17.34 -2.86
CA PRO A 124 2.03 17.13 -2.79
C PRO A 124 1.45 16.35 -3.97
N ALA A 125 1.99 16.58 -5.17
CA ALA A 125 1.59 15.90 -6.40
C ALA A 125 1.79 14.38 -6.33
N TYR A 126 2.76 13.88 -5.54
CA TYR A 126 2.96 12.45 -5.36
C TYR A 126 1.74 11.77 -4.75
N TYR A 127 1.12 12.39 -3.74
CA TYR A 127 -0.01 11.78 -3.04
C TYR A 127 -1.27 11.75 -3.90
N VAL A 128 -1.50 12.81 -4.69
CA VAL A 128 -2.60 12.84 -5.66
C VAL A 128 -2.38 11.79 -6.75
N ALA A 129 -1.19 11.76 -7.35
CA ALA A 129 -0.88 10.83 -8.43
C ALA A 129 -0.92 9.37 -7.97
N SER A 130 -0.35 9.06 -6.81
CA SER A 130 -0.36 7.70 -6.24
C SER A 130 -1.77 7.26 -5.83
N ALA A 131 -2.54 8.12 -5.15
CA ALA A 131 -3.92 7.84 -4.78
C ALA A 131 -4.79 7.54 -6.02
N ALA A 132 -4.67 8.36 -7.06
CA ALA A 132 -5.38 8.16 -8.32
C ALA A 132 -4.92 6.88 -9.03
N ALA A 133 -3.62 6.72 -9.25
CA ALA A 133 -3.06 5.58 -9.99
C ALA A 133 -3.36 4.24 -9.30
N CYS A 134 -3.11 4.15 -7.99
CA CYS A 134 -3.39 2.93 -7.21
C CYS A 134 -4.89 2.70 -7.04
N GLY A 135 -5.67 3.75 -6.75
CA GLY A 135 -7.12 3.65 -6.58
C GLY A 135 -7.82 3.16 -7.86
N LEU A 136 -7.45 3.71 -9.02
CA LEU A 136 -7.97 3.28 -10.32
C LEU A 136 -7.58 1.84 -10.63
N LEU A 137 -6.35 1.45 -10.34
CA LEU A 137 -5.89 0.07 -10.53
C LEU A 137 -6.71 -0.89 -9.66
N VAL A 138 -6.83 -0.63 -8.36
CA VAL A 138 -7.60 -1.46 -7.42
C VAL A 138 -9.06 -1.54 -7.87
N LEU A 139 -9.72 -0.41 -8.16
CA LEU A 139 -11.08 -0.37 -8.69
C LEU A 139 -11.22 -1.25 -9.93
N LYS A 140 -10.25 -1.22 -10.84
CA LYS A 140 -10.34 -1.98 -12.09
C LYS A 140 -10.12 -3.48 -11.88
N THR A 141 -9.30 -3.87 -10.91
CA THR A 141 -8.87 -5.26 -10.72
C THR A 141 -9.67 -6.03 -9.68
N CYS A 142 -10.36 -5.36 -8.75
CA CYS A 142 -10.96 -5.98 -7.57
C CYS A 142 -11.98 -7.07 -7.91
N ASP A 143 -12.76 -6.90 -8.98
CA ASP A 143 -13.83 -7.84 -9.35
C ASP A 143 -13.34 -8.95 -10.30
N GLY A 144 -12.04 -8.99 -10.63
CA GLY A 144 -11.45 -10.07 -11.44
C GLY A 144 -11.87 -10.12 -12.91
N ALA A 145 -12.70 -9.19 -13.39
CA ALA A 145 -13.25 -9.23 -14.75
C ALA A 145 -12.22 -8.93 -15.86
N CYS A 146 -11.18 -8.15 -15.56
CA CYS A 146 -10.14 -7.78 -16.52
C CYS A 146 -8.92 -8.72 -16.45
N LEU A 147 -8.07 -8.72 -17.49
CA LEU A 147 -6.87 -9.58 -17.52
C LEU A 147 -5.99 -9.42 -16.26
N PRO A 148 -5.59 -8.21 -15.81
CA PRO A 148 -4.84 -8.07 -14.57
C PRO A 148 -5.59 -8.62 -13.35
N GLY A 149 -6.90 -8.40 -13.24
CA GLY A 149 -7.73 -8.96 -12.17
C GLY A 149 -7.74 -10.49 -12.16
N ARG A 150 -7.85 -11.14 -13.33
CA ARG A 150 -7.77 -12.60 -13.47
C ARG A 150 -6.40 -13.14 -13.07
N LEU A 151 -5.32 -12.47 -13.46
CA LEU A 151 -3.96 -12.85 -13.06
C LEU A 151 -3.78 -12.77 -11.53
N LEU A 152 -4.31 -11.71 -10.91
CA LEU A 152 -4.30 -11.55 -9.45
C LEU A 152 -5.20 -12.56 -8.72
N SER A 153 -6.16 -13.16 -9.42
CA SER A 153 -7.04 -14.22 -8.91
C SER A 153 -6.47 -15.63 -9.09
N THR A 154 -5.27 -15.78 -9.65
CA THR A 154 -4.60 -17.08 -9.75
C THR A 154 -4.21 -17.61 -8.37
N ARG A 155 -4.14 -18.94 -8.21
CA ARG A 155 -3.76 -19.56 -6.92
C ARG A 155 -2.42 -19.06 -6.37
N PRO A 156 -1.35 -18.90 -7.17
CA PRO A 156 -0.08 -18.35 -6.67
C PRO A 156 -0.21 -16.91 -6.19
N ALA A 157 -0.92 -16.05 -6.95
CA ALA A 157 -1.14 -14.67 -6.56
C ALA A 157 -1.95 -14.55 -5.27
N LEU A 158 -3.01 -15.35 -5.12
CA LEU A 158 -3.79 -15.43 -3.89
C LEU A 158 -2.96 -15.97 -2.71
N ALA A 159 -2.10 -16.96 -2.94
CA ALA A 159 -1.21 -17.50 -1.91
C ALA A 159 -0.20 -16.44 -1.42
N LEU A 160 0.39 -15.67 -2.33
CA LEU A 160 1.24 -14.53 -1.99
C LEU A 160 0.44 -13.43 -1.29
N GLY A 161 -0.78 -13.15 -1.74
CA GLY A 161 -1.69 -12.19 -1.12
C GLY A 161 -1.96 -12.51 0.35
N ARG A 162 -2.14 -13.79 0.71
CA ARG A 162 -2.37 -14.22 2.10
C ARG A 162 -1.20 -13.94 3.04
N ILE A 163 0.03 -13.93 2.54
CA ILE A 163 1.23 -13.65 3.34
C ILE A 163 1.78 -12.24 3.09
N SER A 164 1.09 -11.42 2.27
CA SER A 164 1.61 -10.14 1.79
C SER A 164 1.88 -9.15 2.92
N TYR A 165 1.08 -9.17 3.98
CA TYR A 165 1.26 -8.35 5.17
C TYR A 165 2.49 -8.78 5.97
N SER A 166 2.58 -10.06 6.35
CA SER A 166 3.79 -10.66 6.94
C SER A 166 5.05 -10.38 6.11
N PHE A 167 4.96 -10.47 4.78
CA PHE A 167 6.05 -10.17 3.85
C PHE A 167 6.46 -8.70 3.93
N PHE A 168 5.48 -7.79 3.88
CA PHE A 168 5.72 -6.36 4.04
C PHE A 168 6.45 -6.06 5.36
N LEU A 169 6.09 -6.72 6.46
CA LEU A 169 6.75 -6.53 7.75
C LEU A 169 8.20 -7.02 7.78
N ILE A 170 8.50 -8.19 7.21
CA ILE A 170 9.79 -8.85 7.44
C ILE A 170 10.83 -8.67 6.33
N HIS A 171 10.40 -8.36 5.10
CA HIS A 171 11.30 -8.38 3.93
C HIS A 171 12.50 -7.44 4.07
N PHE A 172 12.33 -6.25 4.67
CA PHE A 172 13.45 -5.32 4.83
C PHE A 172 14.52 -5.87 5.77
N VAL A 173 14.12 -6.49 6.89
CA VAL A 173 15.04 -7.12 7.84
C VAL A 173 15.81 -8.24 7.16
N VAL A 174 15.12 -9.10 6.41
CA VAL A 174 15.73 -10.18 5.64
C VAL A 174 16.73 -9.65 4.62
N LEU A 175 16.34 -8.65 3.82
CA LEU A 175 17.22 -8.03 2.83
C LEU A 175 18.46 -7.40 3.46
N HIS A 176 18.30 -6.72 4.60
CA HIS A 176 19.42 -6.09 5.31
C HIS A 176 20.40 -7.12 5.85
N VAL A 177 19.91 -8.17 6.53
CA VAL A 177 20.74 -9.25 7.06
C VAL A 177 21.43 -10.01 5.93
N LEU A 178 20.70 -10.35 4.85
CA LEU A 178 21.26 -11.05 3.70
C LEU A 178 22.34 -10.21 3.01
N ALA A 179 22.08 -8.93 2.74
CA ALA A 179 23.05 -8.06 2.08
C ALA A 179 24.34 -7.95 2.90
N ARG A 180 24.24 -7.82 4.23
CA ARG A 180 25.39 -7.81 5.11
C ARG A 180 26.15 -9.14 5.09
N ALA A 181 25.45 -10.26 5.20
CA ALA A 181 26.08 -11.58 5.13
C ALA A 181 26.84 -11.75 3.81
N LEU A 182 26.22 -11.39 2.68
CA LEU A 182 26.84 -11.48 1.36
C LEU A 182 28.08 -10.58 1.22
N THR A 183 28.10 -9.39 1.82
CA THR A 183 29.31 -8.53 1.79
C THR A 183 30.49 -9.12 2.57
N GLU A 184 30.24 -10.06 3.48
CA GLU A 184 31.29 -10.76 4.24
C GLU A 184 31.79 -12.02 3.51
N PHE A 185 31.15 -12.44 2.41
CA PHE A 185 31.56 -13.62 1.62
C PHE A 185 32.56 -13.28 0.50
N PRO A 186 33.70 -14.01 0.41
CA PRO A 186 34.60 -13.90 -0.74
C PRO A 186 33.89 -14.34 -2.04
N GLY A 187 33.94 -13.53 -3.10
CA GLY A 187 33.38 -13.86 -4.42
C GLY A 187 32.16 -13.04 -4.86
N THR A 188 31.68 -12.08 -4.05
CA THR A 188 30.59 -11.16 -4.42
C THR A 188 31.05 -9.90 -5.17
N GLU A 189 32.27 -9.88 -5.70
CA GLU A 189 32.84 -8.72 -6.40
C GLU A 189 32.08 -8.38 -7.70
N HIS A 190 31.41 -9.38 -8.28
CA HIS A 190 30.55 -9.19 -9.44
C HIS A 190 29.19 -8.59 -9.03
N ARG A 191 29.02 -7.28 -9.29
CA ARG A 191 27.78 -6.52 -8.98
C ARG A 191 26.49 -7.20 -9.45
N ALA A 192 26.50 -7.83 -10.62
CA ALA A 192 25.34 -8.53 -11.15
C ALA A 192 24.99 -9.81 -10.36
N ALA A 193 26.01 -10.58 -9.96
CA ALA A 193 25.83 -11.77 -9.14
C ALA A 193 25.34 -11.40 -7.73
N PHE A 194 25.92 -10.35 -7.14
CA PHE A 194 25.44 -9.80 -5.87
C PHE A 194 23.98 -9.33 -5.97
N ALA A 195 23.63 -8.56 -6.99
CA ALA A 195 22.26 -8.09 -7.21
C ALA A 195 21.28 -9.25 -7.40
N ALA A 196 21.66 -10.26 -8.19
CA ALA A 196 20.84 -11.46 -8.39
C ALA A 196 20.66 -12.25 -7.09
N ALA A 197 21.73 -12.42 -6.30
CA ALA A 197 21.68 -13.11 -5.02
C ALA A 197 20.78 -12.38 -4.01
N VAL A 198 20.92 -11.05 -3.90
CA VAL A 198 20.07 -10.23 -3.04
C VAL A 198 18.62 -10.27 -3.52
N PHE A 199 18.36 -10.20 -4.82
CA PHE A 199 17.01 -10.19 -5.35
C PHE A 199 16.32 -11.55 -5.20
N VAL A 200 16.91 -12.62 -5.76
CA VAL A 200 16.32 -13.96 -5.76
C VAL A 200 16.35 -14.56 -4.36
N GLY A 201 17.52 -14.53 -3.71
CA GLY A 201 17.70 -15.05 -2.36
C GLY A 201 16.90 -14.24 -1.34
N GLY A 202 16.93 -12.92 -1.43
CA GLY A 202 16.14 -12.05 -0.56
C GLY A 202 14.65 -12.25 -0.71
N PHE A 203 14.15 -12.38 -1.95
CA PHE A 203 12.73 -12.69 -2.19
C PHE A 203 12.34 -14.05 -1.61
N ALA A 204 13.11 -15.11 -1.89
CA ALA A 204 12.84 -16.46 -1.41
C ALA A 204 12.85 -16.53 0.13
N LEU A 205 13.88 -15.97 0.77
CA LEU A 205 13.99 -15.90 2.23
C LEU A 205 12.88 -15.06 2.84
N SER A 206 12.50 -13.94 2.20
CA SER A 206 11.40 -13.09 2.68
C SER A 206 10.06 -13.80 2.59
N VAL A 207 9.79 -14.54 1.51
CA VAL A 207 8.58 -15.38 1.38
C VAL A 207 8.55 -16.47 2.44
N ALA A 208 9.67 -17.14 2.69
CA ALA A 208 9.76 -18.18 3.73
C ALA A 208 9.54 -17.61 5.13
N ALA A 209 10.21 -16.51 5.47
CA ALA A 209 10.05 -15.81 6.74
C ALA A 209 8.62 -15.29 6.92
N ALA A 210 8.04 -14.72 5.87
CA ALA A 210 6.66 -14.24 5.86
C ALA A 210 5.66 -15.37 6.07
N TRP A 211 5.89 -16.54 5.46
CA TRP A 211 5.04 -17.70 5.67
C TRP A 211 5.12 -18.19 7.11
N LEU A 212 6.30 -18.27 7.71
CA LEU A 212 6.46 -18.66 9.12
C LEU A 212 5.75 -17.68 10.05
N LEU A 213 5.92 -16.38 9.82
CA LEU A 213 5.25 -15.32 10.57
C LEU A 213 3.73 -15.41 10.41
N PHE A 214 3.23 -15.63 9.20
CA PHE A 214 1.83 -15.84 8.93
C PHE A 214 1.27 -17.03 9.71
N GLN A 215 1.98 -18.17 9.74
CA GLN A 215 1.54 -19.35 10.48
C GLN A 215 1.44 -19.09 11.99
N ALA A 216 2.39 -18.32 12.53
CA ALA A 216 2.47 -18.01 13.96
C ALA A 216 1.47 -16.94 14.40
N ALA A 217 1.27 -15.89 13.60
CA ALA A 217 0.61 -14.66 14.04
C ALA A 217 -0.69 -14.32 13.29
N GLU A 218 -0.94 -14.91 12.12
CA GLU A 218 -2.06 -14.47 11.26
C GLU A 218 -3.02 -15.59 10.86
N ARG A 219 -2.56 -16.84 10.81
CA ARG A 219 -3.34 -17.97 10.26
C ARG A 219 -4.72 -18.12 10.92
N PHE A 220 -4.84 -17.80 12.21
CA PHE A 220 -6.10 -17.92 12.93
C PHE A 220 -7.20 -16.97 12.42
N TYR A 221 -6.85 -15.81 11.83
CA TYR A 221 -7.83 -14.91 11.20
C TYR A 221 -8.45 -15.50 9.93
N PHE A 222 -7.79 -16.47 9.30
CA PHE A 222 -8.21 -17.07 8.04
C PHE A 222 -8.86 -18.45 8.19
N ARG A 223 -8.94 -18.97 9.43
CA ARG A 223 -9.68 -20.20 9.73
C ARG A 223 -11.16 -19.84 9.86
N ARG A 224 -11.96 -20.23 8.88
CA ARG A 224 -13.43 -20.32 9.01
C ARG A 224 -13.79 -21.66 9.61
#